data_AF-A0A846NQB5-F1
#
_entry.id   AF-A0A846NQB5-F1
#
_cell.length_a   1.000
_cell.length_b   1.000
_cell.length_c   1.000
_cell.angle_alpha   90.00
_cell.angle_beta   90.00
_cell.angle_gamma   90.00
#
_symmetry.space_group_name_H-M   'P 1'
#
loop_
_entity.id
_entity.type
_entity.pdbx_description
1 polymer ?
#
loop_
_entity_poly.entity_id
_entity_poly.type
_entity_poly.pdbx_seq_one_letter_code
_entity_poly.pdbx_strand_id
1 'polypeptide(L)'
;MATLAQAKTLGGIGSILVVLSFIPYAGPVLGIVGFVLTLIAVKYISDSIDDKSIFNNMIVAVILGIIGLAIGALVVFASIFRFIGLGFLSGEFGPSFQPSELPPGDIIGFIAALAIGLVLFWIFFLISAIFLRRSYNSIAARLNVGMFRTAALIYLIGAALAIILVGFILIFVAEILQIVAFFSIPEQAP
;
A
#
# COMPACT_ATOMS: atom_id res chain seq x y z
N MET A 1 -8.74 8.75 26.83
CA MET A 1 -7.90 9.74 26.14
C MET A 1 -6.82 8.95 25.40
N ALA A 2 -6.72 9.11 24.08
CA ALA A 2 -5.62 8.50 23.32
C ALA A 2 -4.30 9.16 23.75
N THR A 3 -3.26 8.38 23.99
CA THR A 3 -1.95 8.91 24.43
C THR A 3 -0.87 8.55 23.41
N LEU A 4 0.17 9.39 23.34
CA LEU A 4 1.33 9.13 22.48
C LEU A 4 2.03 7.80 22.85
N ALA A 5 2.04 7.42 24.13
CA ALA A 5 2.55 6.12 24.58
C ALA A 5 1.77 4.93 23.98
N GLN A 6 0.43 5.03 23.89
CA GLN A 6 -0.38 4.01 23.22
C GLN A 6 -0.09 3.99 21.72
N ALA A 7 0.03 5.15 21.09
CA ALA A 7 0.35 5.24 19.67
C ALA A 7 1.73 4.64 19.34
N LYS A 8 2.75 4.91 20.15
CA LYS A 8 4.07 4.29 20.07
C LYS A 8 4.00 2.76 20.12
N THR A 9 3.25 2.24 21.09
CA THR A 9 3.11 0.79 21.30
C THR A 9 2.36 0.13 20.14
N LEU A 10 1.19 0.67 19.77
CA LEU A 10 0.37 0.15 18.68
C LEU A 10 1.06 0.27 17.32
N GLY A 11 1.73 1.40 17.06
CA GLY A 11 2.43 1.65 15.81
C GLY A 11 3.71 0.83 15.66
N GLY A 12 4.45 0.64 16.75
CA GLY A 12 5.62 -0.24 16.79
C GLY A 12 5.25 -1.70 16.56
N ILE A 13 4.29 -2.24 17.32
CA ILE A 13 3.78 -3.62 17.14
C ILE A 13 3.17 -3.77 15.75
N GLY A 14 2.38 -2.80 15.32
CA GLY A 14 1.73 -2.79 14.00
C GLY A 14 2.73 -2.88 12.87
N SER A 15 3.78 -2.04 12.90
CA SER A 15 4.82 -2.02 11.87
C SER A 15 5.65 -3.31 11.86
N ILE A 16 5.94 -3.90 13.04
CA ILE A 16 6.59 -5.21 13.13
C ILE A 16 5.73 -6.29 12.46
N LEU A 17 4.44 -6.31 12.76
CA LEU A 17 3.50 -7.28 12.18
C LEU A 17 3.38 -7.12 10.65
N VAL A 18 3.43 -5.89 10.13
CA VAL A 18 3.48 -5.62 8.68
C VAL A 18 4.74 -6.21 8.06
N VAL A 19 5.91 -6.04 8.67
CA VAL A 19 7.17 -6.62 8.16
C VAL A 19 7.13 -8.16 8.18
N LEU A 20 6.50 -8.76 9.19
CA LEU A 20 6.31 -10.21 9.29
C LEU A 20 5.28 -10.78 8.29
N SER A 21 4.65 -9.94 7.48
CA SER A 21 3.70 -10.38 6.44
C SER A 21 4.32 -11.28 5.36
N PHE A 22 5.65 -11.34 5.27
CA PHE A 22 6.37 -12.23 4.36
C PHE A 22 6.29 -13.71 4.76
N ILE A 23 5.86 -14.04 5.99
CA ILE A 23 5.75 -15.43 6.46
C ILE A 23 4.62 -16.17 5.71
N PRO A 24 4.86 -17.34 5.12
CA PRO A 24 3.81 -18.12 4.46
C PRO A 24 2.65 -18.48 5.40
N TYR A 25 1.42 -18.52 4.88
CA TYR A 25 0.16 -18.85 5.57
C TYR A 25 -0.30 -17.87 6.67
N ALA A 26 0.57 -17.49 7.60
CA ALA A 26 0.22 -16.54 8.67
C ALA A 26 0.38 -15.07 8.25
N GLY A 27 1.27 -14.80 7.29
CA GLY A 27 1.66 -13.46 6.86
C GLY A 27 0.51 -12.55 6.44
N PRO A 28 -0.48 -12.99 5.62
CA PRO A 28 -1.58 -12.12 5.22
C PRO A 28 -2.41 -11.61 6.40
N VAL A 29 -2.70 -12.47 7.37
CA VAL A 29 -3.46 -12.09 8.57
C VAL A 29 -2.64 -11.14 9.45
N LEU A 30 -1.35 -11.46 9.68
CA LEU A 30 -0.44 -10.60 10.44
C LEU A 30 -0.28 -9.22 9.79
N GLY A 31 -0.16 -9.18 8.46
CA GLY A 31 -0.04 -7.94 7.69
C GLY A 31 -1.28 -7.05 7.83
N ILE A 32 -2.48 -7.63 7.71
CA ILE A 32 -3.73 -6.88 7.88
C ILE A 32 -3.85 -6.35 9.32
N VAL A 33 -3.62 -7.20 10.32
CA VAL A 33 -3.68 -6.78 11.73
C VAL A 33 -2.64 -5.69 12.00
N GLY A 34 -1.41 -5.87 11.53
CA GLY A 34 -0.34 -4.90 11.67
C GLY A 34 -0.65 -3.55 11.02
N PHE A 35 -1.22 -3.59 9.82
CA PHE A 35 -1.65 -2.39 9.10
C PHE A 35 -2.76 -1.65 9.84
N VAL A 36 -3.77 -2.37 10.36
CA VAL A 36 -4.84 -1.78 11.16
C VAL A 36 -4.30 -1.14 12.45
N LEU A 37 -3.40 -1.81 13.16
CA LEU A 37 -2.77 -1.25 14.36
C LEU A 37 -1.95 0.01 14.05
N THR A 38 -1.24 0.03 12.91
CA THR A 38 -0.52 1.21 12.43
C THR A 38 -1.47 2.36 12.15
N LEU A 39 -2.63 2.11 11.51
CA LEU A 39 -3.65 3.14 11.29
C LEU A 39 -4.22 3.69 12.59
N ILE A 40 -4.48 2.84 13.58
CA ILE A 40 -4.95 3.26 14.91
C ILE A 40 -3.88 4.12 15.58
N ALA A 41 -2.60 3.77 15.47
CA ALA A 41 -1.49 4.55 16.00
C ALA A 41 -1.42 5.95 15.36
N VAL A 42 -1.51 6.03 14.03
CA VAL A 42 -1.55 7.32 13.31
C VAL A 42 -2.76 8.15 13.74
N LYS A 43 -3.92 7.52 13.94
CA LYS A 43 -5.12 8.19 14.48
C LYS A 43 -4.86 8.76 15.87
N TYR A 44 -4.27 7.98 16.77
CA TYR A 44 -3.98 8.42 18.13
C TYR A 44 -2.97 9.57 18.15
N ILE A 45 -1.97 9.56 17.26
CA ILE A 45 -1.06 10.70 17.08
C ILE A 45 -1.83 11.93 16.63
N SER A 46 -2.68 11.78 15.60
CA SER A 46 -3.51 12.86 15.06
C SER A 46 -4.40 13.51 16.12
N ASP A 47 -5.03 12.69 16.96
CA ASP A 47 -5.88 13.13 18.06
C ASP A 47 -5.06 13.75 19.21
N SER A 48 -3.86 13.24 19.51
CA SER A 48 -3.01 13.74 20.60
C SER A 48 -2.41 15.12 20.34
N ILE A 49 -2.18 15.46 19.07
CA ILE A 49 -1.56 16.74 18.67
C ILE A 49 -2.56 17.70 18.00
N ASP A 50 -3.86 17.36 18.05
CA ASP A 50 -4.98 18.11 17.45
C ASP A 50 -4.78 18.50 15.98
N ASP A 51 -4.13 17.62 15.20
CA ASP A 51 -3.87 17.81 13.77
C ASP A 51 -4.52 16.69 12.96
N LYS A 52 -5.80 16.87 12.63
CA LYS A 52 -6.62 15.89 11.87
C LYS A 52 -6.10 15.65 10.45
N SER A 53 -5.27 16.55 9.92
CA SER A 53 -4.70 16.39 8.57
C SER A 53 -3.80 15.16 8.47
N ILE A 54 -3.20 14.71 9.58
CA ILE A 54 -2.33 13.54 9.64
C ILE A 54 -3.11 12.28 9.31
N PHE A 55 -4.20 12.02 10.03
CA PHE A 55 -5.01 10.84 9.81
C PHE A 55 -5.77 10.92 8.49
N ASN A 56 -6.28 12.10 8.10
CA ASN A 56 -6.95 12.28 6.81
C ASN A 56 -6.04 11.96 5.63
N ASN A 57 -4.79 12.45 5.62
CA ASN A 57 -3.83 12.11 4.57
C ASN A 57 -3.51 10.61 4.56
N MET A 58 -3.38 9.98 5.73
CA MET A 58 -3.15 8.54 5.83
C MET A 58 -4.32 7.73 5.26
N ILE A 59 -5.57 8.09 5.60
CA ILE A 59 -6.77 7.43 5.07
C ILE A 59 -6.89 7.61 3.55
N VAL A 60 -6.59 8.80 3.03
CA VAL A 60 -6.54 9.01 1.57
C VAL A 60 -5.50 8.10 0.92
N ALA A 61 -4.32 7.93 1.53
CA ALA A 61 -3.32 6.98 1.04
C ALA A 61 -3.85 5.54 1.02
N VAL A 62 -4.51 5.10 2.09
CA VAL A 62 -5.10 3.75 2.18
C VAL A 62 -6.17 3.54 1.11
N ILE A 63 -7.10 4.48 0.97
CA ILE A 63 -8.18 4.41 -0.02
C ILE A 63 -7.61 4.34 -1.43
N LEU A 64 -6.61 5.16 -1.76
CA LEU A 64 -5.94 5.12 -3.06
C LEU A 64 -5.24 3.78 -3.31
N GLY A 65 -4.61 3.20 -2.29
CA GLY A 65 -4.00 1.88 -2.37
C GLY A 65 -5.02 0.78 -2.65
N ILE A 66 -6.16 0.80 -1.95
CA ILE A 66 -7.26 -0.16 -2.16
C ILE A 66 -7.88 0.00 -3.56
N ILE A 67 -8.12 1.23 -4.01
CA ILE A 67 -8.64 1.52 -5.36
C ILE A 67 -7.65 1.03 -6.42
N GLY A 68 -6.36 1.34 -6.26
CA GLY A 68 -5.32 0.87 -7.16
C GLY A 68 -5.31 -0.65 -7.26
N LEU A 69 -5.32 -1.34 -6.11
CA LEU A 69 -5.36 -2.80 -6.04
C LEU A 69 -6.62 -3.38 -6.71
N ALA A 70 -7.79 -2.80 -6.44
CA ALA A 70 -9.05 -3.25 -7.02
C ALA A 70 -9.10 -3.07 -8.55
N ILE A 71 -8.63 -1.92 -9.06
CA ILE A 71 -8.54 -1.67 -10.51
C ILE A 71 -7.54 -2.64 -11.14
N GLY A 72 -6.35 -2.80 -10.56
CA GLY A 72 -5.34 -3.74 -11.04
C GLY A 72 -5.86 -5.17 -11.09
N ALA A 73 -6.50 -5.62 -10.01
CA ALA A 73 -7.11 -6.95 -9.93
C ALA A 73 -8.22 -7.13 -10.98
N LEU A 74 -9.09 -6.14 -11.16
CA LEU A 74 -10.17 -6.20 -12.15
C LEU A 74 -9.61 -6.31 -13.58
N VAL A 75 -8.57 -5.53 -13.92
CA VAL A 75 -7.94 -5.58 -15.24
C VAL A 75 -7.27 -6.94 -15.48
N VAL A 76 -6.55 -7.47 -14.50
CA VAL A 76 -5.92 -8.80 -14.59
C VAL A 76 -6.98 -9.89 -14.73
N PHE A 77 -8.04 -9.84 -13.91
CA PHE A 77 -9.13 -10.80 -13.94
C PHE A 77 -9.85 -10.77 -15.29
N ALA A 78 -10.21 -9.59 -15.79
CA ALA A 78 -10.80 -9.43 -17.12
C ALA A 78 -9.88 -9.97 -18.23
N SER A 79 -8.56 -9.76 -18.11
CA SER A 79 -7.58 -10.25 -19.08
C SER A 79 -7.50 -11.77 -19.09
N ILE A 80 -7.49 -12.41 -17.91
CA ILE A 80 -7.47 -13.87 -17.76
C ILE A 80 -8.76 -14.48 -18.32
N PHE A 81 -9.92 -13.90 -18.00
CA PHE A 81 -11.21 -14.42 -18.47
C PHE A 81 -11.36 -14.30 -19.98
N ARG A 82 -10.93 -13.16 -20.57
CA ARG A 82 -10.85 -13.01 -22.02
C ARG A 82 -9.88 -14.03 -22.64
N PHE A 83 -8.72 -14.26 -22.01
CA PHE A 83 -7.75 -15.25 -22.45
C PHE A 83 -8.28 -16.69 -22.37
N ILE A 84 -9.19 -16.99 -21.44
CA ILE A 84 -9.87 -18.29 -21.27
C ILE A 84 -11.22 -18.33 -22.04
N GLY A 85 -11.51 -17.35 -22.90
CA GLY A 85 -12.71 -17.34 -23.76
C GLY A 85 -14.04 -17.17 -23.03
N LEU A 86 -14.02 -16.56 -21.84
CA LEU A 86 -15.19 -16.20 -21.06
C LEU A 86 -15.42 -14.68 -21.19
N GLY A 87 -16.16 -14.29 -22.22
CA GLY A 87 -16.39 -12.89 -22.66
C GLY A 87 -17.28 -12.04 -21.74
N PHE A 88 -16.85 -11.79 -20.50
CA PHE A 88 -17.66 -11.05 -19.51
C PHE A 88 -17.87 -9.56 -19.85
N LEU A 89 -16.94 -8.93 -20.57
CA LEU A 89 -17.01 -7.50 -20.96
C LEU A 89 -17.64 -7.27 -22.34
N SER A 90 -17.69 -8.28 -23.21
CA SER A 90 -18.33 -8.19 -24.52
C SER A 90 -19.84 -8.47 -24.49
N GLY A 91 -20.39 -8.84 -23.32
CA GLY A 91 -21.79 -9.25 -23.18
C GLY A 91 -22.08 -10.65 -23.75
N GLU A 92 -21.06 -11.36 -24.23
CA GLU A 92 -21.17 -12.74 -24.71
C GLU A 92 -20.98 -13.71 -23.55
N PHE A 93 -22.09 -14.12 -22.94
CA PHE A 93 -22.13 -15.25 -22.02
C PHE A 93 -22.17 -16.56 -22.82
N GLY A 94 -20.99 -17.15 -23.07
CA GLY A 94 -20.86 -18.49 -23.64
C GLY A 94 -19.41 -18.94 -23.71
N PRO A 95 -19.11 -20.25 -23.61
CA PRO A 95 -17.76 -20.74 -23.79
C PRO A 95 -17.41 -20.73 -25.29
N SER A 96 -16.74 -19.68 -25.76
CA SER A 96 -16.13 -19.64 -27.09
C SER A 96 -14.67 -20.08 -27.03
N PHE A 97 -14.35 -21.02 -26.15
CA PHE A 97 -12.99 -21.55 -26.03
C PHE A 97 -12.75 -22.62 -27.10
N GLN A 98 -12.18 -22.22 -28.22
CA GLN A 98 -11.55 -23.13 -29.18
C GLN A 98 -10.02 -23.01 -29.04
N PRO A 99 -9.36 -23.92 -28.30
CA PRO A 99 -7.92 -23.88 -28.05
C PRO A 99 -7.06 -23.93 -29.33
N SER A 100 -7.64 -24.37 -30.45
CA SER A 100 -6.97 -24.56 -31.74
C SER A 100 -6.83 -23.30 -32.58
N GLU A 101 -7.42 -22.17 -32.19
CA GLU A 101 -7.43 -20.94 -32.99
C GLU A 101 -6.78 -19.73 -32.30
N LEU A 102 -6.00 -19.91 -31.21
CA LEU A 102 -5.34 -18.78 -30.53
C LEU A 102 -4.48 -17.97 -31.51
N PRO A 103 -4.94 -16.80 -32.00
CA PRO A 103 -4.16 -16.00 -32.91
C PRO A 103 -3.02 -15.37 -32.09
N PRO A 104 -1.82 -15.16 -32.65
CA PRO A 104 -0.74 -14.44 -31.96
C PRO A 104 -1.17 -13.06 -31.39
N GLY A 105 -2.21 -12.46 -31.99
CA GLY A 105 -2.82 -11.21 -31.52
C GLY A 105 -3.46 -11.28 -30.13
N ASP A 106 -3.96 -12.43 -29.68
CA ASP A 106 -4.58 -12.55 -28.36
C ASP A 106 -3.55 -12.62 -27.21
N ILE A 107 -2.38 -13.23 -27.46
CA ILE A 107 -1.26 -13.21 -26.50
C ILE A 107 -0.72 -11.77 -26.37
N ILE A 108 -0.55 -11.07 -27.50
CA ILE A 108 -0.12 -9.67 -27.50
C ILE A 108 -1.15 -8.78 -26.80
N GLY A 109 -2.44 -8.99 -27.06
CA GLY A 109 -3.55 -8.28 -26.40
C GLY A 109 -3.58 -8.52 -24.89
N PHE A 110 -3.34 -9.76 -24.45
CA PHE A 110 -3.24 -10.12 -23.03
C PHE A 110 -2.04 -9.43 -22.34
N ILE A 111 -0.86 -9.50 -22.94
CA ILE A 111 0.35 -8.83 -22.40
C ILE A 111 0.15 -7.32 -22.34
N ALA A 112 -0.44 -6.72 -23.38
CA ALA A 112 -0.73 -5.29 -23.42
C ALA A 112 -1.74 -4.89 -22.32
N ALA A 113 -2.81 -5.66 -22.12
CA ALA A 113 -3.79 -5.42 -21.07
C ALA A 113 -3.19 -5.55 -19.67
N LEU A 114 -2.33 -6.56 -19.44
CA LEU A 114 -1.59 -6.70 -18.19
C LEU A 114 -0.65 -5.52 -17.93
N ALA A 115 0.08 -5.07 -18.96
CA ALA A 115 0.96 -3.92 -18.85
C ALA A 115 0.18 -2.64 -18.48
N ILE A 116 -0.96 -2.40 -19.12
CA ILE A 116 -1.85 -1.27 -18.80
C ILE A 116 -2.35 -1.37 -17.35
N GLY A 117 -2.84 -2.54 -16.92
CA GLY A 117 -3.29 -2.77 -15.56
C GLY A 117 -2.21 -2.51 -14.51
N LEU A 118 -0.98 -2.98 -14.79
CA LEU A 118 0.17 -2.77 -13.91
C LEU A 118 0.57 -1.30 -13.83
N VAL A 119 0.58 -0.58 -14.96
CA VAL A 119 0.88 0.86 -14.98
C VAL A 119 -0.18 1.66 -14.22
N LEU A 120 -1.47 1.33 -14.40
CA LEU A 120 -2.55 1.98 -13.65
C LEU A 120 -2.41 1.74 -12.15
N PHE A 121 -2.21 0.48 -11.74
CA PHE A 121 -1.93 0.13 -10.34
C PHE A 121 -0.76 0.93 -9.79
N TRP A 122 0.34 1.00 -10.53
CA TRP A 122 1.55 1.72 -10.13
C TRP A 122 1.30 3.23 -9.96
N ILE A 123 0.52 3.86 -10.83
CA ILE A 123 0.14 5.28 -10.70
C ILE A 123 -0.64 5.52 -9.40
N PHE A 124 -1.67 4.72 -9.12
CA PHE A 124 -2.44 4.83 -7.87
C PHE A 124 -1.57 4.57 -6.64
N PHE A 125 -0.68 3.58 -6.70
CA PHE A 125 0.27 3.27 -5.64
C PHE A 125 1.25 4.43 -5.39
N LEU A 126 1.74 5.08 -6.45
CA LEU A 126 2.63 6.23 -6.34
C LEU A 126 1.91 7.43 -5.70
N ILE A 127 0.66 7.71 -6.10
CA ILE A 127 -0.14 8.78 -5.49
C ILE A 127 -0.43 8.46 -4.02
N SER A 128 -0.75 7.20 -3.69
CA SER A 128 -0.91 6.73 -2.31
C SER A 128 0.34 7.02 -1.47
N ALA A 129 1.52 6.70 -1.98
CA ALA A 129 2.80 6.96 -1.32
C ALA A 129 3.05 8.46 -1.05
N ILE A 130 2.58 9.35 -1.94
CA ILE A 130 2.67 10.81 -1.74
C ILE A 130 1.84 11.25 -0.53
N PHE A 131 0.62 10.72 -0.39
CA PHE A 131 -0.26 11.04 0.75
C PHE A 131 0.27 10.45 2.06
N LEU A 132 0.80 9.24 2.04
CA LEU A 132 1.50 8.64 3.17
C LEU A 132 2.67 9.54 3.61
N ARG A 133 3.47 10.02 2.64
CA ARG A 133 4.57 10.94 2.93
C ARG A 133 4.11 12.25 3.55
N ARG A 134 2.97 12.80 3.12
CA ARG A 134 2.38 13.99 3.75
C ARG A 134 2.01 13.73 5.20
N SER A 135 1.36 12.60 5.48
CA SER A 135 1.00 12.21 6.85
C SER A 135 2.24 12.10 7.75
N TYR A 136 3.24 11.32 7.33
CA TYR A 136 4.44 11.08 8.15
C TYR A 136 5.33 12.30 8.29
N ASN A 137 5.41 13.18 7.28
CA ASN A 137 6.13 14.44 7.41
C ASN A 137 5.48 15.36 8.46
N SER A 138 4.15 15.37 8.54
CA SER A 138 3.43 16.12 9.58
C SER A 138 3.71 15.52 10.97
N ILE A 139 3.68 14.19 11.12
CA ILE A 139 4.08 13.52 12.37
C ILE A 139 5.51 13.91 12.77
N ALA A 140 6.46 13.83 11.83
CA ALA A 140 7.86 14.17 12.05
C ALA A 140 8.05 15.61 12.52
N ALA A 141 7.30 16.55 11.93
CA ALA A 141 7.39 17.97 12.26
C ALA A 141 6.78 18.30 13.64
N ARG A 142 5.67 17.65 13.99
CA ARG A 142 4.95 17.92 15.25
C ARG A 142 5.56 17.23 16.45
N LEU A 143 6.05 15.99 16.27
CA LEU A 143 6.69 15.22 17.35
C LEU A 143 8.21 15.40 17.42
N ASN A 144 8.79 16.19 16.51
CA ASN A 144 10.25 16.36 16.36
C ASN A 144 11.01 15.01 16.18
N VAL A 145 10.39 14.06 15.47
CA VAL A 145 10.96 12.73 15.18
C VAL A 145 11.32 12.64 13.70
N GLY A 146 12.57 12.93 13.37
CA GLY A 146 13.07 12.93 11.99
C GLY A 146 12.94 11.58 11.26
N MET A 147 12.91 10.46 11.98
CA MET A 147 12.83 9.12 11.38
C MET A 147 11.56 8.90 10.56
N PHE A 148 10.42 9.51 10.93
CA PHE A 148 9.19 9.44 10.13
C PHE A 148 9.38 10.07 8.75
N ARG A 149 10.12 11.20 8.68
CA ARG A 149 10.43 11.89 7.42
C ARG A 149 11.33 11.03 6.53
N THR A 150 12.34 10.40 7.14
CA THR A 150 13.27 9.52 6.42
C THR A 150 12.57 8.27 5.89
N ALA A 151 11.79 7.59 6.73
CA ALA A 151 11.01 6.42 6.34
C ALA A 151 10.05 6.74 5.18
N ALA A 152 9.30 7.84 5.31
CA ALA A 152 8.37 8.30 4.28
C ALA A 152 9.04 8.66 2.95
N LEU A 153 10.23 9.24 3.00
CA LEU A 153 11.00 9.58 1.80
C LEU A 153 11.46 8.31 1.09
N ILE A 154 12.02 7.35 1.83
CA ILE A 154 12.49 6.08 1.24
C ILE A 154 11.30 5.28 0.71
N TYR A 155 10.16 5.28 1.40
CA TYR A 155 8.92 4.66 0.92
C TYR A 155 8.49 5.24 -0.43
N LEU A 156 8.49 6.58 -0.56
CA LEU A 156 8.13 7.25 -1.81
C LEU A 156 9.09 6.91 -2.95
N ILE A 157 10.40 6.92 -2.70
CA ILE A 157 11.41 6.53 -3.70
C ILE A 157 11.19 5.06 -4.09
N GLY A 158 10.95 4.18 -3.12
CA GLY A 158 10.64 2.79 -3.35
C GLY A 158 9.38 2.60 -4.19
N ALA A 159 8.32 3.37 -3.93
CA ALA A 159 7.11 3.34 -4.75
C ALA A 159 7.37 3.79 -6.20
N ALA A 160 8.17 4.83 -6.40
CA ALA A 160 8.57 5.27 -7.74
C ALA A 160 9.40 4.21 -8.48
N LEU A 161 10.30 3.51 -7.77
CA LEU A 161 11.16 2.48 -8.34
C LEU A 161 10.52 1.07 -8.35
N ALA A 162 9.27 0.91 -7.90
CA ALA A 162 8.58 -0.37 -7.85
C ALA A 162 8.41 -1.01 -9.25
N ILE A 163 8.36 -0.19 -10.29
CA ILE A 163 8.22 -0.63 -11.69
C ILE A 163 9.38 -1.52 -12.17
N ILE A 164 10.58 -1.36 -11.59
CA ILE A 164 11.76 -2.20 -11.90
C ILE A 164 12.04 -3.24 -10.82
N LEU A 165 11.06 -3.53 -9.95
CA LEU A 165 11.15 -4.44 -8.78
C LEU A 165 12.12 -4.02 -7.67
N VAL A 166 13.19 -3.28 -7.97
CA VAL A 166 14.16 -2.76 -6.98
C VAL A 166 13.46 -1.90 -5.92
N GLY A 167 12.38 -1.20 -6.29
CA GLY A 167 11.59 -0.39 -5.37
C GLY A 167 11.02 -1.15 -4.17
N PHE A 168 10.74 -2.46 -4.29
CA PHE A 168 10.25 -3.26 -3.18
C PHE A 168 11.27 -3.40 -2.05
N ILE A 169 12.57 -3.46 -2.37
CA ILE A 169 13.64 -3.48 -1.36
C ILE A 169 13.66 -2.18 -0.58
N LEU A 170 13.49 -1.04 -1.26
CA LEU A 170 13.43 0.27 -0.60
C LEU A 170 12.18 0.41 0.26
N ILE A 171 11.02 -0.06 -0.20
CA ILE A 171 9.79 -0.09 0.61
C ILE A 171 10.01 -0.94 1.86
N PHE A 172 10.63 -2.11 1.74
CA PHE A 172 10.95 -2.95 2.89
C PHE A 172 11.86 -2.23 3.90
N VAL A 173 12.91 -1.56 3.42
CA VAL A 173 13.78 -0.73 4.29
C VAL A 173 12.98 0.40 4.96
N ALA A 174 12.04 1.03 4.24
CA ALA A 174 11.18 2.07 4.79
C ALA A 174 10.28 1.56 5.92
N GLU A 175 9.71 0.35 5.79
CA GLU A 175 8.92 -0.30 6.84
C GLU A 175 9.76 -0.55 8.10
N ILE A 176 11.01 -0.98 7.94
CA ILE A 176 11.94 -1.13 9.08
C ILE A 176 12.21 0.23 9.75
N LEU A 177 12.45 1.28 8.97
CA LEU A 177 12.66 2.62 9.51
C LEU A 177 11.39 3.17 10.19
N GLN A 178 10.21 2.80 9.71
CA GLN A 178 8.94 3.14 10.32
C GLN A 178 8.81 2.52 11.72
N ILE A 179 9.25 1.28 11.94
CA ILE A 179 9.31 0.66 13.27
C ILE A 179 10.15 1.53 14.22
N VAL A 180 11.35 1.93 13.77
CA VAL A 180 12.24 2.79 14.56
C VAL A 180 11.60 4.16 14.82
N ALA A 181 10.88 4.71 13.84
CA ALA A 181 10.19 5.98 13.96
C ALA A 181 9.09 5.94 15.03
N PHE A 182 8.25 4.91 15.06
CA PHE A 182 7.22 4.74 16.09
C PHE A 182 7.82 4.58 17.48
N PHE A 183 8.89 3.80 17.64
CA PHE A 183 9.57 3.66 18.94
C PHE A 183 10.30 4.92 19.40
N SER A 184 10.59 5.84 18.48
CA SER A 184 11.21 7.13 18.78
C SER A 184 10.20 8.21 19.20
N ILE A 185 8.90 7.90 19.21
CA ILE A 185 7.86 8.84 19.67
C ILE A 185 8.07 9.16 21.17
N PRO A 186 8.06 10.44 21.58
CA PRO A 186 8.11 10.81 22.99
C PRO A 186 6.82 10.36 23.71
N GLU A 187 6.95 9.93 24.96
CA GLU A 187 5.82 9.37 25.73
C GLU A 187 4.82 10.44 26.20
N GLN A 188 5.24 11.70 26.19
CA GLN A 188 4.43 12.87 26.53
C GLN A 188 4.51 13.89 25.39
N ALA A 189 3.40 14.58 25.12
CA ALA A 189 3.38 15.68 24.15
C ALA A 189 4.21 16.85 24.71
N PRO A 190 5.02 17.54 23.89
CA PRO A 190 5.73 18.74 24.30
C PRO A 190 4.78 19.90 24.64
#